data_AF-A0A819W5R4-F1
#
_entry.id   AF-A0A819W5R4-F1
#
_cell.length_a   1.000
_cell.length_b   1.000
_cell.length_c   1.000
_cell.angle_alpha   90.00
_cell.angle_beta   90.00
_cell.angle_gamma   90.00
#
_symmetry.space_group_name_H-M   'P 1'
#
loop_
_entity.id
_entity.type
_entity.pdbx_description
1 polymer ?
#
loop_
_entity_poly.entity_id
_entity_poly.type
_entity_poly.pdbx_seq_one_letter_code
_entity_poly.pdbx_strand_id
1 'polypeptide(L)'
;MIYWLKSFISLLIALSTLIVADDPCRFEHSKGIIDLTSLGRTDGKPAYPDQTPSIGSNYVYSYNPCKPFSEGDACKGVAACQVSKDRTLTFILAKQDSAEWDAGAGPGTNPSISYTLDTKRVSVELVCATDEINELEVLGEAPINTYKFRLTNKCACWNGCGGVPPPPPPPPPQQNCTINGSTYSSDREIIQSFPFTILINPPQPQSSPPTSSYANVGIYSRVIELILVNIPSIPPALFCLNAMEKLSIFNSPNVVIS
;
A
#
# COMPACT_ATOMS: atom_id res chain seq x y z
N MET A 1 19.92 12.79 -52.48
CA MET A 1 18.46 12.70 -52.33
C MET A 1 18.06 11.46 -51.51
N ILE A 2 18.67 11.23 -50.34
CA ILE A 2 18.48 9.99 -49.52
C ILE A 2 18.39 10.30 -48.00
N TYR A 3 18.72 11.52 -47.55
CA TYR A 3 18.78 11.86 -46.12
C TYR A 3 17.47 12.37 -45.50
N TRP A 4 16.38 12.50 -46.28
CA TRP A 4 15.09 13.00 -45.77
C TRP A 4 14.09 11.91 -45.36
N LEU A 5 14.41 10.62 -45.56
CA LEU A 5 13.47 9.52 -45.28
C LEU A 5 13.66 8.87 -43.89
N LYS A 6 14.76 9.17 -43.17
CA LYS A 6 15.01 8.61 -41.83
C LYS A 6 14.38 9.44 -40.70
N SER A 7 13.96 10.67 -40.97
CA SER A 7 13.42 11.57 -39.95
C SER A 7 11.90 11.45 -39.72
N PHE A 8 11.19 10.69 -40.56
CA PHE A 8 9.75 10.45 -40.39
C PHE A 8 9.42 9.15 -39.65
N ILE A 9 10.41 8.27 -39.42
CA ILE A 9 10.18 6.99 -38.74
C ILE A 9 10.29 7.11 -37.21
N SER A 10 10.96 8.15 -36.69
CA SER A 10 10.99 8.42 -35.23
C SER A 10 9.76 9.17 -34.71
N LEU A 11 8.81 9.57 -35.57
CA LEU A 11 7.59 10.29 -35.15
C LEU A 11 6.34 9.38 -35.09
N LEU A 12 6.49 8.08 -35.36
CA LEU A 12 5.36 7.12 -35.46
C LEU A 12 5.31 6.08 -34.32
N ILE A 13 6.12 6.25 -33.26
CA ILE A 13 6.08 5.39 -32.05
C ILE A 13 5.75 6.23 -30.80
N ALA A 14 4.89 7.22 -30.96
CA ALA A 14 3.99 7.66 -29.89
C ALA A 14 2.57 7.19 -30.24
N LEU A 15 2.46 5.94 -30.71
CA LEU A 15 1.20 5.22 -30.70
C LEU A 15 0.93 4.90 -29.24
N SER A 16 0.38 5.89 -28.53
CA SER A 16 -0.09 5.75 -27.17
C SER A 16 -0.91 4.47 -27.12
N THR A 17 -0.36 3.46 -26.46
CA THR A 17 -1.12 2.28 -26.06
C THR A 17 -2.32 2.81 -25.30
N LEU A 18 -3.47 2.84 -25.97
CA LEU A 18 -4.74 2.87 -25.27
C LEU A 18 -4.74 1.57 -24.49
N ILE A 19 -4.27 1.64 -23.25
CA ILE A 19 -4.51 0.61 -22.26
C ILE A 19 -6.02 0.70 -22.07
N VAL A 20 -6.75 -0.03 -22.90
CA VAL A 20 -8.12 -0.39 -22.57
C VAL A 20 -7.95 -1.18 -21.29
N ALA A 21 -8.29 -0.57 -20.16
CA ALA A 21 -8.30 -1.29 -18.91
C ALA A 21 -9.25 -2.48 -19.12
N ASP A 22 -8.71 -3.70 -19.10
CA ASP A 22 -9.47 -4.93 -19.34
C ASP A 22 -10.60 -5.12 -18.30
N ASP A 23 -10.58 -4.32 -17.23
CA ASP A 23 -11.61 -4.28 -16.21
C ASP A 23 -11.88 -2.85 -15.72
N PRO A 24 -13.06 -2.24 -15.98
CA PRO A 24 -13.39 -0.88 -15.51
C PRO A 24 -13.41 -0.76 -13.97
N CYS A 25 -13.35 -1.87 -13.26
CA CYS A 25 -13.38 -1.97 -11.79
C CYS A 25 -12.05 -1.96 -11.10
N ARG A 26 -11.00 -2.22 -11.87
CA ARG A 26 -9.68 -2.48 -11.34
C ARG A 26 -8.74 -1.40 -11.85
N PHE A 27 -8.11 -0.74 -10.89
CA PHE A 27 -7.17 0.33 -11.17
C PHE A 27 -5.80 -0.02 -10.62
N GLU A 28 -4.88 -0.28 -11.53
CA GLU A 28 -3.49 -0.55 -11.20
C GLU A 28 -2.67 0.73 -11.29
N HIS A 29 -1.96 1.03 -10.21
CA HIS A 29 -1.12 2.21 -10.10
C HIS A 29 0.17 1.86 -9.34
N SER A 30 1.20 2.71 -9.41
CA SER A 30 2.45 2.51 -8.68
C SER A 30 2.29 2.47 -7.15
N LYS A 31 1.14 2.95 -6.64
CA LYS A 31 0.76 2.91 -5.22
C LYS A 31 0.12 1.57 -4.80
N GLY A 32 -0.34 0.76 -5.76
CA GLY A 32 -1.07 -0.49 -5.52
C GLY A 32 -2.27 -0.65 -6.46
N ILE A 33 -3.15 -1.58 -6.11
CA ILE A 33 -4.35 -1.92 -6.88
C ILE A 33 -5.59 -1.51 -6.11
N ILE A 34 -6.49 -0.75 -6.72
CA ILE A 34 -7.85 -0.55 -6.23
C ILE A 34 -8.76 -1.49 -7.03
N ASP A 35 -9.57 -2.28 -6.33
CA ASP A 35 -10.49 -3.23 -6.94
C ASP A 35 -11.85 -3.10 -6.27
N LEU A 36 -12.83 -2.56 -7.01
CA LEU A 36 -14.19 -2.33 -6.54
C LEU A 36 -15.15 -3.48 -6.92
N THR A 37 -14.66 -4.55 -7.55
CA THR A 37 -15.49 -5.62 -8.12
C THR A 37 -16.40 -6.26 -7.08
N SER A 38 -15.91 -6.45 -5.85
CA SER A 38 -16.65 -7.06 -4.75
C SER A 38 -17.78 -6.17 -4.20
N LEU A 39 -17.74 -4.85 -4.45
CA LEU A 39 -18.76 -3.92 -4.00
C LEU A 39 -19.98 -3.90 -4.92
N GLY A 40 -19.79 -4.25 -6.19
CA GLY A 40 -20.86 -4.26 -7.18
C GLY A 40 -21.79 -5.45 -7.01
N ARG A 41 -23.10 -5.19 -6.91
CA ARG A 41 -24.09 -6.27 -6.92
C ARG A 41 -24.27 -6.83 -8.32
N THR A 42 -24.39 -8.15 -8.43
CA THR A 42 -24.59 -8.86 -9.72
C THR A 42 -26.05 -9.24 -9.98
N ASP A 43 -26.98 -8.91 -9.08
CA ASP A 43 -28.41 -9.24 -9.19
C ASP A 43 -29.21 -8.21 -10.02
N GLY A 44 -28.52 -7.32 -10.73
CA GLY A 44 -29.12 -6.27 -11.54
C GLY A 44 -29.71 -5.11 -10.73
N LYS A 45 -29.49 -5.06 -9.40
CA LYS A 45 -29.90 -3.98 -8.50
C LYS A 45 -28.70 -3.11 -8.11
N PRO A 46 -28.92 -1.84 -7.72
CA PRO A 46 -27.83 -1.00 -7.23
C PRO A 46 -27.31 -1.46 -5.87
N ALA A 47 -25.99 -1.40 -5.66
CA ALA A 47 -25.37 -1.62 -4.34
C ALA A 47 -25.80 -0.56 -3.32
N TYR A 48 -25.98 0.68 -3.78
CA TYR A 48 -26.40 1.82 -2.98
C TYR A 48 -27.67 2.41 -3.59
N PRO A 49 -28.87 1.88 -3.26
CA PRO A 49 -30.14 2.41 -3.75
C PRO A 49 -30.54 3.70 -3.04
N ASP A 50 -31.29 4.57 -3.73
CA ASP A 50 -32.10 5.65 -3.15
C ASP A 50 -31.36 6.58 -2.16
N GLN A 51 -30.08 6.84 -2.38
CA GLN A 51 -29.26 7.72 -1.54
C GLN A 51 -29.74 9.17 -1.66
N THR A 52 -30.01 9.81 -0.52
CA THR A 52 -30.41 11.22 -0.48
C THR A 52 -29.16 12.10 -0.48
N PRO A 53 -29.11 13.17 -1.30
CA PRO A 53 -27.95 14.04 -1.32
C PRO A 53 -27.82 14.88 -0.05
N SER A 54 -26.58 15.22 0.32
CA SER A 54 -26.26 16.07 1.48
C SER A 54 -26.80 17.51 1.31
N ILE A 55 -26.95 17.97 0.07
CA ILE A 55 -27.61 19.25 -0.26
C ILE A 55 -29.06 18.98 -0.62
N GLY A 56 -30.00 19.73 -0.02
CA GLY A 56 -31.43 19.56 -0.21
C GLY A 56 -31.84 19.44 -1.68
N SER A 57 -32.45 18.30 -2.03
CA SER A 57 -32.91 17.98 -3.38
C SER A 57 -34.20 17.17 -3.33
N ASN A 58 -34.98 17.25 -4.40
CA ASN A 58 -36.17 16.42 -4.63
C ASN A 58 -35.85 15.10 -5.34
N TYR A 59 -34.57 14.75 -5.42
CA TYR A 59 -34.07 13.52 -6.05
C TYR A 59 -33.35 12.62 -5.06
N VAL A 60 -33.35 11.33 -5.37
CA VAL A 60 -32.51 10.29 -4.78
C VAL A 60 -31.65 9.67 -5.88
N TYR A 61 -30.55 9.04 -5.48
CA TYR A 61 -29.55 8.54 -6.40
C TYR A 61 -29.21 7.09 -6.09
N SER A 62 -29.13 6.29 -7.13
CA SER A 62 -28.75 4.90 -7.04
C SER A 62 -27.42 4.70 -7.76
N TYR A 63 -26.50 3.96 -7.14
CA TYR A 63 -25.19 3.65 -7.69
C TYR A 63 -24.86 2.17 -7.52
N ASN A 64 -24.25 1.59 -8.54
CA ASN A 64 -23.62 0.27 -8.45
C ASN A 64 -22.22 0.41 -9.03
N PRO A 65 -21.15 0.25 -8.24
CA PRO A 65 -19.83 0.15 -8.81
C PRO A 65 -19.80 -1.10 -9.69
N CYS A 66 -19.05 -1.05 -10.79
CA CYS A 66 -18.61 -2.23 -11.56
C CYS A 66 -19.62 -3.03 -12.36
N LYS A 67 -20.87 -3.11 -11.90
CA LYS A 67 -21.89 -3.96 -12.50
C LYS A 67 -23.05 -3.07 -12.93
N PRO A 68 -23.52 -3.18 -14.19
CA PRO A 68 -24.67 -2.41 -14.63
C PRO A 68 -25.91 -2.87 -13.85
N PHE A 69 -26.77 -1.94 -13.48
CA PHE A 69 -28.04 -2.23 -12.83
C PHE A 69 -29.22 -1.63 -13.60
N SER A 70 -30.44 -2.03 -13.24
CA SER A 70 -31.66 -1.42 -13.77
C SER A 70 -32.61 -1.03 -12.64
N GLU A 71 -33.24 0.13 -12.76
CA GLU A 71 -34.21 0.66 -11.81
C GLU A 71 -35.26 1.50 -12.53
N GLY A 72 -36.53 1.31 -12.20
CA GLY A 72 -37.64 1.96 -12.91
C GLY A 72 -37.63 1.64 -14.42
N ASP A 73 -38.24 2.51 -15.22
CA ASP A 73 -38.37 2.31 -16.67
C ASP A 73 -37.21 2.90 -17.48
N ALA A 74 -36.61 4.01 -17.02
CA ALA A 74 -35.58 4.71 -17.77
C ALA A 74 -34.15 4.22 -17.48
N CYS A 75 -33.82 3.87 -16.24
CA CYS A 75 -32.46 3.44 -15.89
C CYS A 75 -32.28 1.95 -16.20
N LYS A 76 -31.78 1.63 -17.39
CA LYS A 76 -31.48 0.25 -17.84
C LYS A 76 -30.00 0.08 -18.15
N GLY A 77 -29.36 -0.86 -17.47
CA GLY A 77 -27.95 -1.18 -17.68
C GLY A 77 -26.99 -0.02 -17.34
N VAL A 78 -27.29 0.73 -16.28
CA VAL A 78 -26.59 1.97 -15.91
C VAL A 78 -25.61 1.75 -14.75
N ALA A 79 -24.65 2.65 -14.59
CA ALA A 79 -23.77 2.69 -13.41
C ALA A 79 -24.35 3.56 -12.29
N ALA A 80 -25.06 4.63 -12.67
CA ALA A 80 -25.74 5.54 -11.75
C ALA A 80 -27.07 6.04 -12.33
N CYS A 81 -28.04 6.22 -11.46
CA CYS A 81 -29.39 6.67 -11.76
C CYS A 81 -29.81 7.78 -10.80
N GLN A 82 -30.60 8.72 -11.28
CA GLN A 82 -31.28 9.74 -10.47
C GLN A 82 -32.79 9.58 -10.62
N VAL A 83 -33.51 9.56 -9.50
CA VAL A 83 -34.97 9.38 -9.48
C VAL A 83 -35.56 10.47 -8.61
N SER A 84 -36.66 11.11 -9.03
CA SER A 84 -37.36 12.05 -8.16
C SER A 84 -37.97 11.32 -6.96
N LYS A 85 -38.13 11.99 -5.82
CA LYS A 85 -38.66 11.38 -4.60
C LYS A 85 -40.08 10.84 -4.76
N ASP A 86 -40.87 11.42 -5.64
CA ASP A 86 -42.20 10.94 -6.05
C ASP A 86 -42.16 9.86 -7.14
N ARG A 87 -40.96 9.49 -7.61
CA ARG A 87 -40.64 8.51 -8.66
C ARG A 87 -41.28 8.80 -10.03
N THR A 88 -41.70 10.05 -10.28
CA THR A 88 -42.30 10.47 -11.56
C THR A 88 -41.26 10.81 -12.63
N LEU A 89 -40.05 11.21 -12.22
CA LEU A 89 -38.93 11.55 -13.10
C LEU A 89 -37.76 10.61 -12.84
N THR A 90 -37.12 10.16 -13.90
CA THR A 90 -35.94 9.29 -13.84
C THR A 90 -34.94 9.72 -14.89
N PHE A 91 -33.69 9.87 -14.49
CA PHE A 91 -32.59 10.31 -15.36
C PHE A 91 -31.44 9.33 -15.28
N ILE A 92 -30.97 8.89 -16.44
CA ILE A 92 -29.71 8.16 -16.55
C ILE A 92 -28.56 9.14 -16.39
N LEU A 93 -27.67 8.85 -15.44
CA LEU A 93 -26.50 9.69 -15.17
C LEU A 93 -25.24 9.18 -15.86
N ALA A 94 -25.04 7.85 -15.90
CA ALA A 94 -23.78 7.25 -16.34
C ALA A 94 -23.92 5.77 -16.71
N LYS A 95 -22.99 5.26 -17.54
CA LYS A 95 -22.85 3.84 -17.90
C LYS A 95 -21.49 3.29 -17.50
N GLN A 96 -21.42 1.97 -17.27
CA GLN A 96 -20.20 1.32 -16.78
C GLN A 96 -19.03 1.34 -17.77
N ASP A 97 -19.33 1.31 -19.07
CA ASP A 97 -18.34 1.32 -20.16
C ASP A 97 -17.60 2.65 -20.33
N SER A 98 -18.03 3.69 -19.61
CA SER A 98 -17.43 5.04 -19.62
C SER A 98 -16.48 5.31 -18.43
N ALA A 99 -16.10 4.27 -17.69
CA ALA A 99 -15.27 4.39 -16.50
C ALA A 99 -13.89 4.99 -16.81
N GLU A 100 -13.54 6.08 -16.13
CA GLU A 100 -12.25 6.75 -16.17
C GLU A 100 -11.71 6.88 -14.75
N TRP A 101 -10.46 6.46 -14.54
CA TRP A 101 -9.79 6.50 -13.24
C TRP A 101 -8.83 7.69 -13.13
N ASP A 102 -8.79 8.28 -11.93
CA ASP A 102 -7.81 9.27 -11.52
C ASP A 102 -7.16 8.84 -10.19
N ALA A 103 -5.84 8.73 -10.16
CA ALA A 103 -5.08 8.36 -8.96
C ALA A 103 -4.98 9.49 -7.92
N GLY A 104 -5.46 10.69 -8.24
CA GLY A 104 -5.30 11.91 -7.47
C GLY A 104 -3.94 12.57 -7.76
N ALA A 105 -3.96 13.88 -7.95
CA ALA A 105 -2.82 14.67 -8.41
C ALA A 105 -1.69 14.86 -7.37
N GLY A 106 -1.85 14.42 -6.11
CA GLY A 106 -0.85 14.71 -5.09
C GLY A 106 -0.96 13.92 -3.77
N PRO A 107 -0.06 14.22 -2.82
CA PRO A 107 -0.17 13.71 -1.46
C PRO A 107 -1.46 14.22 -0.81
N GLY A 108 -2.26 13.30 -0.28
CA GLY A 108 -3.53 13.63 0.39
C GLY A 108 -4.74 13.78 -0.52
N THR A 109 -4.60 13.66 -1.84
CA THR A 109 -5.76 13.56 -2.74
C THR A 109 -6.24 12.12 -2.84
N ASN A 110 -7.52 11.90 -2.60
CA ASN A 110 -8.15 10.60 -2.78
C ASN A 110 -8.20 10.23 -4.28
N PRO A 111 -8.04 8.94 -4.63
CA PRO A 111 -8.32 8.48 -5.97
C PRO A 111 -9.81 8.64 -6.28
N SER A 112 -10.16 8.66 -7.56
CA SER A 112 -11.55 8.72 -7.99
C SER A 112 -11.77 7.88 -9.24
N ILE A 113 -13.01 7.42 -9.39
CA ILE A 113 -13.53 6.86 -10.63
C ILE A 113 -14.65 7.76 -11.11
N SER A 114 -14.69 7.99 -12.41
CA SER A 114 -15.72 8.80 -13.04
C SER A 114 -16.35 8.08 -14.21
N TYR A 115 -17.60 8.44 -14.49
CA TYR A 115 -18.39 7.86 -15.56
C TYR A 115 -19.05 8.99 -16.33
N THR A 116 -19.16 8.86 -17.64
CA THR A 116 -19.72 9.88 -18.52
C THR A 116 -20.86 9.33 -19.38
N LEU A 117 -21.88 10.14 -19.60
CA LEU A 117 -22.94 9.86 -20.57
C LEU A 117 -23.43 11.18 -21.15
N ASP A 118 -23.20 11.38 -22.45
CA ASP A 118 -23.45 12.63 -23.15
C ASP A 118 -22.75 13.81 -22.45
N THR A 119 -23.50 14.77 -21.91
CA THR A 119 -22.99 15.92 -21.15
C THR A 119 -22.93 15.68 -19.64
N LYS A 120 -23.36 14.51 -19.16
CA LYS A 120 -23.38 14.18 -17.73
C LYS A 120 -22.09 13.49 -17.30
N ARG A 121 -21.60 13.84 -16.11
CA ARG A 121 -20.44 13.20 -15.47
C ARG A 121 -20.79 12.86 -14.03
N VAL A 122 -20.58 11.61 -13.65
CA VAL A 122 -20.61 11.16 -12.26
C VAL A 122 -19.17 10.97 -11.81
N SER A 123 -18.78 11.62 -10.72
CA SER A 123 -17.45 11.49 -10.11
C SER A 123 -17.62 10.87 -8.73
N VAL A 124 -16.95 9.75 -8.49
CA VAL A 124 -16.97 9.03 -7.21
C VAL A 124 -15.59 9.16 -6.57
N GLU A 125 -15.49 9.99 -5.54
CA GLU A 125 -14.30 10.09 -4.70
C GLU A 125 -14.19 8.83 -3.81
N LEU A 126 -13.02 8.22 -3.78
CA LEU A 126 -12.77 6.97 -3.06
C LEU A 126 -12.04 7.25 -1.76
N VAL A 127 -12.74 7.16 -0.64
CA VAL A 127 -12.18 7.39 0.70
C VAL A 127 -11.81 6.06 1.33
N CYS A 128 -10.52 5.87 1.57
CA CYS A 128 -10.00 4.68 2.23
C CYS A 128 -10.47 4.61 3.69
N ALA A 129 -11.05 3.47 4.08
CA ALA A 129 -11.41 3.16 5.46
C ALA A 129 -10.68 1.88 5.93
N THR A 130 -10.26 1.85 7.19
CA THR A 130 -9.61 0.67 7.79
C THR A 130 -10.60 -0.36 8.31
N ASP A 131 -11.82 0.08 8.61
CA ASP A 131 -12.88 -0.74 9.17
C ASP A 131 -13.81 -1.27 8.06
N GLU A 132 -14.77 -2.12 8.41
CA GLU A 132 -15.80 -2.64 7.50
C GLU A 132 -16.88 -1.59 7.14
N ILE A 133 -16.50 -0.32 7.08
CA ILE A 133 -17.38 0.76 6.65
C ILE A 133 -17.68 0.58 5.17
N ASN A 134 -18.96 0.66 4.82
CA ASN A 134 -19.43 0.58 3.44
C ASN A 134 -20.52 1.63 3.22
N GLU A 135 -20.10 2.88 3.02
CA GLU A 135 -20.99 4.03 2.97
C GLU A 135 -20.81 4.79 1.66
N LEU A 136 -21.94 5.13 1.02
CA LEU A 136 -21.96 6.04 -0.11
C LEU A 136 -22.69 7.32 0.31
N GLU A 137 -21.96 8.43 0.28
CA GLU A 137 -22.56 9.75 0.41
C GLU A 137 -22.72 10.39 -0.97
N VAL A 138 -23.89 10.96 -1.21
CA VAL A 138 -24.17 11.73 -2.42
C VAL A 138 -24.05 13.20 -2.08
N LEU A 139 -23.05 13.88 -2.64
CA LEU A 139 -22.88 15.33 -2.41
C LEU A 139 -23.88 16.15 -3.23
N GLY A 140 -24.37 15.57 -4.33
CA GLY A 140 -25.35 16.17 -5.23
C GLY A 140 -24.75 16.61 -6.56
N GLU A 141 -25.47 17.50 -7.24
CA GLU A 141 -25.09 18.05 -8.54
C GLU A 141 -24.42 19.41 -8.36
N ALA A 142 -23.13 19.51 -8.73
CA ALA A 142 -22.37 20.76 -8.70
C ALA A 142 -21.08 20.64 -9.53
N PRO A 143 -20.97 21.32 -10.68
CA PRO A 143 -21.97 22.17 -11.37
C PRO A 143 -23.07 21.34 -12.08
N ILE A 144 -23.90 22.02 -12.90
CA ILE A 144 -24.93 21.36 -13.73
C ILE A 144 -24.32 20.20 -14.53
N ASN A 145 -25.05 19.08 -14.59
CA ASN A 145 -24.67 17.81 -15.19
C ASN A 145 -23.42 17.14 -14.57
N THR A 146 -22.91 17.63 -13.44
CA THR A 146 -21.77 17.03 -12.74
C THR A 146 -22.19 16.57 -11.35
N TYR A 147 -22.28 15.26 -11.16
CA TYR A 147 -22.75 14.63 -9.93
C TYR A 147 -21.56 14.10 -9.15
N LYS A 148 -21.50 14.42 -7.86
CA LYS A 148 -20.38 14.03 -6.99
C LYS A 148 -20.85 13.08 -5.91
N PHE A 149 -20.23 11.91 -5.85
CA PHE A 149 -20.43 10.92 -4.80
C PHE A 149 -19.10 10.73 -4.04
N ARG A 150 -19.22 10.27 -2.80
CA ARG A 150 -18.10 9.91 -1.94
C ARG A 150 -18.35 8.51 -1.42
N LEU A 151 -17.48 7.57 -1.78
CA LEU A 151 -17.55 6.18 -1.37
C LEU A 151 -16.48 5.91 -0.32
N THR A 152 -16.91 5.65 0.91
CA THR A 152 -16.03 5.29 2.02
C THR A 152 -16.05 3.78 2.20
N ASN A 153 -14.92 3.13 1.89
CA ASN A 153 -14.83 1.67 1.96
C ASN A 153 -13.37 1.18 2.07
N LYS A 154 -13.15 0.00 2.65
CA LYS A 154 -11.85 -0.67 2.62
C LYS A 154 -11.33 -0.91 1.20
N CYS A 155 -12.20 -1.22 0.25
CA CYS A 155 -11.81 -1.46 -1.15
C CYS A 155 -11.39 -0.19 -1.90
N ALA A 156 -11.69 0.99 -1.35
CA ALA A 156 -11.18 2.27 -1.86
C ALA A 156 -9.70 2.49 -1.50
N CYS A 157 -9.15 1.70 -0.58
CA CYS A 157 -7.73 1.71 -0.26
C CYS A 157 -6.90 0.99 -1.32
N TRP A 158 -5.67 1.46 -1.54
CA TRP A 158 -4.67 0.71 -2.29
C TRP A 158 -4.46 -0.67 -1.66
N ASN A 159 -4.67 -1.72 -2.45
CA ASN A 159 -4.61 -3.14 -2.07
C ASN A 159 -5.66 -3.56 -1.02
N GLY A 160 -6.77 -2.83 -0.88
CA GLY A 160 -7.76 -3.08 0.18
C GLY A 160 -8.58 -4.36 0.01
N CYS A 161 -8.96 -4.71 -1.23
CA CYS A 161 -9.89 -5.83 -1.51
C CYS A 161 -9.49 -6.79 -2.65
N GLY A 162 -8.53 -6.41 -3.49
CA GLY A 162 -8.08 -7.23 -4.64
C GLY A 162 -6.56 -7.40 -4.71
N GLY A 163 -5.83 -6.93 -3.70
CA GLY A 163 -4.40 -7.15 -3.62
C GLY A 163 -4.14 -8.62 -3.30
N VAL A 164 -3.76 -9.42 -4.30
CA VAL A 164 -2.76 -10.46 -4.02
C VAL A 164 -1.63 -9.70 -3.32
N PRO A 165 -1.18 -10.13 -2.12
CA PRO A 165 -0.03 -9.49 -1.48
C PRO A 165 1.04 -9.34 -2.55
N PRO A 166 1.69 -8.16 -2.70
CA PRO A 166 2.77 -8.03 -3.67
C PRO A 166 3.67 -9.25 -3.47
N PRO A 167 4.02 -9.99 -4.54
CA PRO A 167 4.84 -11.17 -4.40
C PRO A 167 6.03 -10.78 -3.53
N PRO A 168 6.38 -11.58 -2.51
CA PRO A 168 7.45 -11.21 -1.59
C PRO A 168 8.65 -10.76 -2.42
N PRO A 169 9.29 -9.63 -2.06
CA PRO A 169 10.42 -9.11 -2.83
C PRO A 169 11.38 -10.27 -3.11
N PRO A 170 11.90 -10.40 -4.35
CA PRO A 170 12.80 -11.48 -4.67
C PRO A 170 13.89 -11.53 -3.59
N PRO A 171 14.24 -12.72 -3.07
CA PRO A 171 15.26 -12.83 -2.04
C PRO A 171 16.48 -12.03 -2.51
N PRO A 172 17.12 -11.25 -1.62
CA PRO A 172 18.34 -10.54 -1.96
C PRO A 172 19.28 -11.53 -2.67
N PRO A 173 19.99 -11.12 -3.75
CA PRO A 173 20.94 -12.01 -4.42
C PRO A 173 21.82 -12.67 -3.35
N GLN A 174 21.74 -14.00 -3.23
CA GLN A 174 22.54 -14.74 -2.25
C GLN A 174 24.01 -14.42 -2.54
N GLN A 175 24.63 -13.68 -1.63
CA GLN A 175 26.04 -13.37 -1.74
C GLN A 175 26.82 -14.57 -1.24
N ASN A 176 27.21 -15.40 -2.18
CA ASN A 176 28.17 -16.46 -1.94
C ASN A 176 29.55 -15.82 -1.78
N CYS A 177 30.09 -15.81 -0.57
CA CYS A 177 31.49 -15.47 -0.33
C CYS A 177 32.32 -16.77 -0.46
N THR A 178 33.28 -16.80 -1.38
CA THR A 178 34.28 -17.89 -1.47
C THR A 178 35.54 -17.50 -0.71
N ILE A 179 35.93 -18.29 0.29
CA ILE A 179 37.16 -18.10 1.07
C ILE A 179 38.00 -19.39 0.92
N ASN A 180 39.23 -19.28 0.42
CA ASN A 180 40.17 -20.40 0.25
C ASN A 180 39.59 -21.63 -0.49
N GLY A 181 38.77 -21.40 -1.52
CA GLY A 181 38.15 -22.48 -2.31
C GLY A 181 36.87 -23.08 -1.70
N SER A 182 36.45 -22.62 -0.52
CA SER A 182 35.19 -23.01 0.12
C SER A 182 34.14 -21.91 -0.08
N THR A 183 32.98 -22.28 -0.63
CA THR A 183 31.85 -21.36 -0.82
C THR A 183 30.95 -21.38 0.40
N TYR A 184 30.76 -20.22 1.03
CA TYR A 184 29.85 -20.05 2.17
C TYR A 184 28.60 -19.29 1.71
N SER A 185 27.42 -19.88 1.95
CA SER A 185 26.12 -19.26 1.72
C SER A 185 25.61 -18.67 3.03
N SER A 186 25.16 -17.41 3.01
CA SER A 186 24.71 -16.67 4.20
C SER A 186 23.42 -17.21 4.83
N ASP A 187 22.76 -18.19 4.21
CA ASP A 187 21.40 -18.60 4.57
C ASP A 187 21.32 -19.71 5.62
N ARG A 188 22.45 -20.10 6.21
CA ARG A 188 22.43 -20.89 7.45
C ARG A 188 22.57 -19.94 8.63
N GLU A 189 21.46 -19.73 9.35
CA GLU A 189 21.50 -19.42 10.76
C GLU A 189 22.28 -20.55 11.48
N ILE A 190 23.60 -20.43 11.51
CA ILE A 190 24.43 -21.22 12.42
C ILE A 190 24.24 -20.58 13.79
N ILE A 191 23.13 -20.90 14.44
CA ILE A 191 23.04 -20.82 15.90
C ILE A 191 23.89 -21.97 16.44
N GLN A 192 25.21 -21.90 16.27
CA GLN A 192 26.10 -22.60 17.18
C GLN A 192 26.30 -21.67 18.36
N SER A 193 25.48 -21.89 19.39
CA SER A 193 25.74 -21.40 20.72
C SER A 193 27.11 -21.92 21.16
N PHE A 194 28.14 -21.08 21.08
CA PHE A 194 29.39 -21.34 21.76
C PHE A 194 29.16 -21.03 23.25
N PRO A 195 29.24 -22.01 24.16
CA PRO A 195 29.21 -21.72 25.58
C PRO A 195 30.57 -21.13 25.96
N PHE A 196 30.71 -19.81 25.89
CA PHE A 196 31.83 -19.14 26.55
C PHE A 196 31.40 -18.79 27.97
N THR A 197 31.99 -19.48 28.96
CA THR A 197 31.89 -19.10 30.35
C THR A 197 32.89 -17.97 30.62
N ILE A 198 32.39 -16.76 30.83
CA ILE A 198 33.23 -15.64 31.26
C ILE A 198 33.43 -15.76 32.76
N LEU A 199 34.61 -16.23 33.19
CA LEU A 199 35.05 -16.16 34.58
C LEU A 199 35.51 -14.73 34.87
N ILE A 200 34.67 -13.97 35.56
CA ILE A 200 35.03 -12.64 36.06
C ILE A 200 35.72 -12.85 37.41
N ASN A 201 37.02 -12.56 37.49
CA ASN A 201 37.72 -12.55 38.78
C ASN A 201 37.10 -11.48 39.68
N PRO A 202 36.74 -11.80 40.93
CA PRO A 202 36.15 -10.83 41.84
C PRO A 202 37.16 -9.72 42.15
N PRO A 203 36.70 -8.46 42.23
CA PRO A 203 37.57 -7.33 42.57
C PRO A 203 38.16 -7.52 43.97
N GLN A 204 39.48 -7.28 44.08
CA GLN A 204 40.19 -7.28 45.36
C GLN A 204 39.58 -6.22 46.31
N PRO A 205 39.38 -6.55 47.61
CA PRO A 205 38.73 -5.66 48.57
C PRO A 205 39.58 -4.41 48.82
N GLN A 206 39.03 -3.24 48.50
CA GLN A 206 39.60 -1.95 48.91
C GLN A 206 39.19 -1.61 50.35
N SER A 207 40.17 -1.28 51.17
CA SER A 207 40.03 -0.90 52.57
C SER A 207 39.69 0.60 52.72
N SER A 208 38.45 0.93 53.08
CA SER A 208 38.08 1.97 54.07
C SER A 208 36.55 2.24 54.08
N PRO A 209 35.95 2.61 55.24
CA PRO A 209 34.51 2.77 55.39
C PRO A 209 34.04 4.21 55.17
N PRO A 210 32.79 4.40 54.71
CA PRO A 210 31.92 5.28 55.46
C PRO A 210 30.56 4.67 55.79
N THR A 211 30.06 5.18 56.90
CA THR A 211 28.84 4.92 57.66
C THR A 211 27.52 5.19 56.92
N SER A 212 26.53 4.32 57.20
CA SER A 212 25.07 4.56 57.26
C SER A 212 24.37 4.95 55.94
N SER A 213 23.37 4.25 55.40
CA SER A 213 22.16 3.68 56.02
C SER A 213 21.41 2.75 55.02
N TYR A 214 20.73 1.74 55.58
CA TYR A 214 19.60 0.93 55.07
C TYR A 214 19.50 0.47 53.59
N ALA A 215 19.88 -0.80 53.40
CA ALA A 215 19.20 -1.88 52.68
C ALA A 215 18.28 -1.60 51.46
N ASN A 216 18.73 -2.05 50.28
CA ASN A 216 17.96 -2.98 49.44
C ASN A 216 18.88 -3.80 48.52
N VAL A 217 18.72 -5.13 48.57
CA VAL A 217 19.41 -6.14 47.76
C VAL A 217 18.46 -6.57 46.65
N GLY A 218 18.88 -6.49 45.39
CA GLY A 218 18.06 -6.94 44.26
C GLY A 218 18.66 -6.69 42.88
N ILE A 219 19.62 -7.55 42.51
CA ILE A 219 19.92 -8.07 41.15
C ILE A 219 20.14 -7.04 40.02
N TYR A 220 21.41 -6.88 39.63
CA TYR A 220 21.82 -6.32 38.35
C TYR A 220 21.35 -7.21 37.19
N SER A 221 20.40 -6.73 36.41
CA SER A 221 20.11 -7.26 35.06
C SER A 221 19.76 -6.09 34.14
N ARG A 222 20.81 -5.47 33.61
CA ARG A 222 20.87 -4.47 32.53
C ARG A 222 22.33 -4.49 32.07
N VAL A 223 22.75 -4.51 30.81
CA VAL A 223 22.16 -4.28 29.49
C VAL A 223 23.22 -4.85 28.54
N ILE A 224 22.88 -5.79 27.67
CA ILE A 224 23.54 -5.89 26.36
C ILE A 224 22.43 -5.56 25.37
N GLU A 225 22.09 -4.28 25.26
CA GLU A 225 21.58 -3.76 24.00
C GLU A 225 22.78 -3.74 23.08
N LEU A 226 22.86 -4.77 22.24
CA LEU A 226 23.77 -4.73 21.11
C LEU A 226 23.32 -3.56 20.24
N ILE A 227 24.15 -2.53 20.21
CA ILE A 227 23.95 -1.36 19.37
C ILE A 227 24.04 -1.83 17.91
N LEU A 228 22.91 -2.17 17.30
CA LEU A 228 22.76 -2.13 15.85
C LEU A 228 22.64 -0.66 15.47
N VAL A 229 23.79 0.03 15.46
CA VAL A 229 23.88 1.37 14.87
C VAL A 229 23.41 1.23 13.43
N ASN A 230 22.46 2.06 13.07
CA ASN A 230 22.04 2.35 11.72
C ASN A 230 23.26 2.85 10.91
N ILE A 231 23.98 1.95 10.25
CA ILE A 231 25.11 2.31 9.39
C ILE A 231 24.57 2.57 7.98
N PRO A 232 24.72 3.77 7.40
CA PRO A 232 24.31 4.02 6.03
C PRO A 232 25.15 3.17 5.07
N SER A 233 24.45 2.33 4.29
CA SER A 233 24.89 1.73 3.02
C SER A 233 26.39 1.42 2.90
N ILE A 234 26.85 0.40 3.63
CA ILE A 234 28.16 -0.21 3.32
C ILE A 234 27.98 -1.07 2.06
N PRO A 235 28.82 -0.93 1.02
CA PRO A 235 28.76 -1.80 -0.15
C PRO A 235 29.00 -3.26 0.27
N PRO A 236 28.23 -4.22 -0.28
CA PRO A 236 28.16 -5.60 0.20
C PRO A 236 29.51 -6.34 0.27
N ALA A 237 30.50 -5.93 -0.52
CA ALA A 237 31.84 -6.52 -0.51
C ALA A 237 32.59 -6.34 0.83
N LEU A 238 32.19 -5.39 1.70
CA LEU A 238 32.87 -5.14 2.99
C LEU A 238 32.34 -5.96 4.17
N PHE A 239 31.26 -6.73 4.00
CA PHE A 239 30.71 -7.55 5.10
C PHE A 239 31.59 -8.77 5.43
N CYS A 240 32.25 -9.37 4.43
CA CYS A 240 33.06 -10.58 4.63
C CYS A 240 34.43 -10.31 5.31
N LEU A 241 34.97 -9.08 5.28
CA LEU A 241 36.23 -8.74 5.98
C LEU A 241 36.03 -8.33 7.44
N ASN A 242 34.95 -7.61 7.77
CA ASN A 242 34.73 -7.08 9.13
C ASN A 242 34.42 -8.17 10.17
N ALA A 243 33.93 -9.33 9.74
CA ALA A 243 33.69 -10.46 10.64
C ALA A 243 35.00 -11.13 11.11
N MET A 244 36.04 -11.15 10.28
CA MET A 244 37.33 -11.74 10.66
C MET A 244 38.21 -10.78 11.46
N GLU A 245 38.16 -9.47 11.18
CA GLU A 245 38.97 -8.49 11.90
C GLU A 245 38.50 -8.34 13.37
N LYS A 246 37.19 -8.43 13.62
CA LYS A 246 36.64 -8.39 14.99
C LYS A 246 36.92 -9.64 15.84
N LEU A 247 37.29 -10.77 15.23
CA LEU A 247 37.77 -11.94 15.97
C LEU A 247 39.25 -11.80 16.42
N SER A 248 40.01 -10.87 15.83
CA SER A 248 41.41 -10.63 16.20
C SER A 248 41.62 -9.64 17.36
N ILE A 249 40.57 -8.89 17.74
CA ILE A 249 40.64 -7.83 18.76
C ILE A 249 40.61 -8.40 20.21
N PHE A 250 40.42 -9.70 20.40
CA PHE A 250 40.44 -10.34 21.73
C PHE A 250 41.82 -10.76 22.25
N ASN A 251 42.91 -10.37 21.59
CA ASN A 251 44.26 -10.49 22.16
C ASN A 251 44.61 -9.26 23.00
N SER A 252 43.94 -9.10 24.14
CA SER A 252 44.41 -8.25 25.23
C SER A 252 45.15 -9.12 26.26
N PRO A 253 46.33 -8.73 26.75
CA PRO A 253 47.18 -9.59 27.61
C PRO A 253 46.59 -9.93 29.00
N ASN A 254 45.38 -9.47 29.32
CA ASN A 254 44.71 -9.72 30.60
C ASN A 254 43.46 -10.62 30.49
N VAL A 255 43.19 -11.22 29.34
CA VAL A 255 42.06 -12.14 29.16
C VAL A 255 42.60 -13.55 28.93
N VAL A 256 42.58 -14.38 29.97
CA VAL A 256 42.83 -15.82 29.83
C VAL A 256 41.50 -16.46 29.45
N ILE A 257 41.42 -16.96 28.23
CA ILE A 257 40.31 -17.80 27.77
C ILE A 257 40.75 -19.25 27.99
N SER A 258 40.01 -19.99 28.80
CA SER A 258 40.15 -21.44 28.99
C SER A 258 38.85 -22.13 28.61
#